data_AF-A0A958F3G6-F1
#
_entry.id   AF-A0A958F3G6-F1
#
_cell.length_a   1.000
_cell.length_b   1.000
_cell.length_c   1.000
_cell.angle_alpha   90.00
_cell.angle_beta   90.00
_cell.angle_gamma   90.00
#
_symmetry.space_group_name_H-M   'P 1'
#
loop_
_entity.id
_entity.type
_entity.pdbx_description
1 polymer ?
#
loop_
_entity_poly.entity_id
_entity_poly.type
_entity_poly.pdbx_seq_one_letter_code
_entity_poly.pdbx_strand_id
1 'polypeptide(L)'
;MKSMLQMIKDLYLAPRLYQAIGAVAVLHILSYFFRSLTFVAEIAGVTLLFFSLIDMLLLFRQNSVIFARRELPERFSNGDENNVRVFIENRFAFQIQTSVLDELPFQFQIRDAGYDVALSPGETRHISYSLRPVARGEYHFGTLNVYVSTPI
;
A
#
# COMPACT_ATOMS: atom_id res chain seq x y z
N MET A 1 -12.94 8.57 -13.43
CA MET A 1 -12.91 8.66 -11.94
C MET A 1 -13.37 7.34 -11.41
N LYS A 2 -12.62 6.71 -10.49
CA LYS A 2 -13.13 5.58 -9.71
C LYS A 2 -14.44 6.01 -9.03
N SER A 3 -15.41 5.10 -8.94
CA SER A 3 -16.63 5.38 -8.19
C SER A 3 -16.28 5.55 -6.71
N MET A 4 -17.09 6.32 -5.97
CA MET A 4 -16.91 6.53 -4.54
C MET A 4 -16.86 5.19 -3.76
N LEU A 5 -17.66 4.20 -4.18
CA LEU A 5 -17.66 2.87 -3.60
C LEU A 5 -16.33 2.13 -3.80
N GLN A 6 -15.71 2.28 -4.97
CA GLN A 6 -14.41 1.67 -5.25
C GLN A 6 -13.30 2.37 -4.44
N MET A 7 -13.37 3.70 -4.30
CA MET A 7 -12.43 4.45 -3.47
C MET A 7 -12.45 3.96 -2.01
N ILE A 8 -13.63 3.73 -1.43
CA ILE A 8 -13.75 3.21 -0.06
C ILE A 8 -13.19 1.79 0.05
N LYS A 9 -13.40 0.93 -0.96
CA LYS A 9 -12.84 -0.43 -0.99
C LYS A 9 -11.32 -0.45 -1.11
N ASP A 10 -10.76 0.49 -1.87
CA ASP A 10 -9.33 0.61 -2.11
C ASP A 10 -8.63 1.37 -0.96
N LEU A 11 -9.38 1.98 -0.04
CA LEU A 11 -8.84 2.77 1.06
C LEU A 11 -8.25 1.85 2.13
N TYR A 12 -6.94 1.94 2.31
CA TYR A 12 -6.23 1.27 3.39
C TYR A 12 -5.63 2.32 4.33
N LEU A 13 -6.11 2.35 5.58
CA LEU A 13 -5.61 3.29 6.59
C LEU A 13 -4.40 2.69 7.29
N ALA A 14 -3.28 3.37 7.20
CA ALA A 14 -2.05 2.94 7.87
C ALA A 14 -2.18 3.02 9.41
N PRO A 15 -1.48 2.14 10.17
CA PRO A 15 -1.49 2.14 11.64
C PRO A 15 -1.22 3.51 12.28
N ARG A 16 -0.36 4.33 11.65
CA ARG A 16 -0.03 5.70 12.09
C ARG A 16 -1.25 6.62 12.20
N LEU A 17 -2.24 6.48 11.30
CA LEU A 17 -3.44 7.30 11.34
C LEU A 17 -4.30 6.95 12.56
N TYR A 18 -4.46 5.66 12.85
CA TYR A 18 -5.18 5.21 14.05
C TYR A 18 -4.50 5.69 15.34
N GLN A 19 -3.17 5.66 15.39
CA GLN A 19 -2.41 6.20 16.52
C GLN A 19 -2.62 7.71 16.67
N ALA A 20 -2.59 8.47 15.57
CA ALA A 20 -2.83 9.91 15.59
C ALA A 20 -4.26 10.25 16.05
N ILE A 21 -5.27 9.52 15.56
CA ILE A 21 -6.66 9.66 16.00
C ILE A 21 -6.78 9.37 17.50
N GLY A 22 -6.16 8.28 17.98
CA GLY A 22 -6.14 7.92 19.39
C GLY A 22 -5.47 9.00 20.26
N ALA A 23 -4.35 9.55 19.81
CA ALA A 23 -3.65 10.64 20.50
C ALA A 23 -4.51 11.91 20.59
N VAL A 24 -5.18 12.30 19.50
CA VAL A 24 -6.11 13.44 19.48
C VAL A 24 -7.31 13.18 20.42
N ALA A 25 -7.85 11.97 20.44
CA ALA A 25 -8.94 11.60 21.34
C ALA A 25 -8.52 11.71 22.82
N VAL A 26 -7.34 11.19 23.19
CA VAL A 26 -6.79 11.34 24.54
C VAL A 26 -6.58 12.81 24.89
N LEU A 27 -6.06 13.60 23.95
CA LEU A 27 -5.84 15.04 24.15
C LEU A 27 -7.16 15.79 24.42
N HIS A 28 -8.25 15.41 23.75
CA HIS A 28 -9.60 15.93 24.03
C HIS A 28 -10.13 15.51 25.41
N ILE A 29 -9.86 14.29 25.85
CA ILE A 29 -10.24 13.85 27.20
C ILE A 29 -9.50 14.68 28.25
N LEU A 30 -8.19 14.92 28.06
CA LEU A 30 -7.38 15.72 28.97
C LEU A 30 -7.78 17.20 28.98
N SER A 31 -8.24 17.74 27.86
CA SER A 31 -8.67 19.15 27.78
C SER A 31 -9.92 19.46 28.61
N TYR A 32 -10.69 18.44 28.98
CA TYR A 32 -11.77 18.58 29.96
C TYR A 32 -11.26 19.07 31.33
N PHE A 33 -10.11 18.53 31.78
CA PHE A 33 -9.50 18.89 33.06
C PHE A 33 -8.66 20.17 32.96
N PHE A 34 -8.02 20.39 31.82
CA PHE A 34 -7.10 21.50 31.59
C PHE A 34 -7.59 22.36 30.44
N ARG A 35 -8.26 23.47 30.74
CA ARG A 35 -8.85 24.36 29.73
C ARG A 35 -7.85 24.92 28.70
N SER A 36 -6.57 25.03 29.06
CA SER A 36 -5.51 25.42 28.12
C SER A 36 -5.28 24.38 27.00
N LEU A 37 -5.56 23.10 27.26
CA LEU A 37 -5.40 22.03 26.28
C LEU A 37 -6.53 22.01 25.23
N THR A 38 -7.65 22.70 25.47
CA THR A 38 -8.79 22.70 24.53
C THR A 38 -8.37 23.24 23.17
N PHE A 39 -7.69 24.38 23.15
CA PHE A 39 -7.17 24.99 21.92
C PHE A 39 -6.17 24.08 21.19
N VAL A 40 -5.30 23.40 21.95
CA VAL A 40 -4.31 22.46 21.39
C VAL A 40 -5.00 21.24 20.78
N ALA A 41 -6.02 20.70 21.44
CA ALA A 41 -6.79 19.56 20.97
C ALA A 41 -7.54 19.87 19.67
N GLU A 42 -8.21 21.02 19.60
CA GLU A 42 -8.93 21.47 18.41
C GLU A 42 -8.01 21.66 17.21
N ILE A 43 -6.87 22.34 17.39
CA ILE A 43 -5.87 22.50 16.33
C ILE A 43 -5.38 21.14 15.88
N ALA A 44 -4.99 20.25 16.79
CA ALA A 44 -4.49 18.92 16.44
C ALA A 44 -5.53 18.12 15.62
N GLY A 45 -6.81 18.16 16.03
CA GLY A 45 -7.89 17.49 15.31
C GLY A 45 -8.14 18.06 13.91
N VAL A 46 -8.21 19.39 13.78
CA VAL A 46 -8.38 20.05 12.48
C VAL A 46 -7.18 19.79 11.56
N THR A 47 -5.97 19.87 12.08
CA THR A 47 -4.74 19.57 11.33
C THR A 47 -4.74 18.13 10.84
N LEU A 48 -5.08 17.16 11.70
CA LEU A 48 -5.15 15.75 11.32
C LEU A 48 -6.20 15.51 10.21
N LEU A 49 -7.38 16.10 10.35
CA LEU A 49 -8.44 16.00 9.34
C LEU A 49 -8.00 16.61 8.00
N PHE A 50 -7.39 17.80 8.05
CA PHE A 50 -6.90 18.51 6.88
C PHE A 50 -5.85 17.71 6.11
N PHE A 51 -4.82 17.20 6.80
CA PHE A 51 -3.80 16.37 6.15
C PHE A 51 -4.36 15.05 5.62
N SER A 52 -5.29 14.41 6.34
CA SER A 52 -5.93 13.17 5.87
C SER A 52 -6.75 13.39 4.59
N LEU A 53 -7.46 14.53 4.49
CA LEU A 53 -8.22 14.89 3.29
C LEU A 53 -7.31 15.20 2.10
N ILE A 54 -6.20 15.92 2.33
CA ILE A 54 -5.19 16.18 1.29
C ILE A 54 -4.59 14.87 0.82
N ASP A 55 -4.21 13.98 1.73
CA ASP A 55 -3.61 12.69 1.42
C ASP A 55 -4.53 11.82 0.55
N MET A 56 -5.80 11.70 0.94
CA MET A 56 -6.82 11.02 0.14
C MET A 56 -7.00 11.67 -1.24
N LEU A 57 -7.01 13.00 -1.31
CA LEU A 57 -7.11 13.70 -2.58
C LEU A 57 -5.89 13.40 -3.46
N LEU A 58 -4.67 13.44 -2.93
CA LEU A 58 -3.45 13.13 -3.69
C LEU A 58 -3.46 11.70 -4.25
N LEU A 59 -3.91 10.71 -3.45
CA LEU A 59 -3.97 9.31 -3.86
C LEU A 59 -5.04 9.03 -4.93
N PHE A 60 -6.23 9.63 -4.80
CA PHE A 60 -7.40 9.25 -5.61
C PHE A 60 -7.79 10.27 -6.70
N ARG A 61 -7.08 11.40 -6.83
CA ARG A 61 -7.40 12.44 -7.83
C ARG A 61 -7.33 11.94 -9.27
N GLN A 62 -6.38 11.07 -9.60
CA GLN A 62 -6.17 10.58 -10.97
C GLN A 62 -6.43 9.07 -11.05
N ASN A 63 -6.94 8.62 -12.20
CA ASN A 63 -7.07 7.19 -12.46
C ASN A 63 -5.72 6.67 -12.98
N SER A 64 -5.30 5.50 -12.52
CA SER A 64 -4.12 4.77 -13.03
C SER A 64 -2.74 5.39 -12.73
N VAL A 65 -2.57 5.94 -11.52
CA VAL A 65 -1.32 6.59 -11.04
C VAL A 65 -0.24 5.60 -10.54
N ILE A 66 -0.58 4.32 -10.37
CA ILE A 66 0.38 3.24 -10.11
C ILE A 66 0.13 2.15 -11.15
N PHE A 67 1.19 1.69 -11.81
CA PHE A 67 1.14 0.56 -12.72
C PHE A 67 1.96 -0.57 -12.15
N ALA A 68 1.40 -1.78 -12.15
CA ALA A 68 2.11 -2.97 -11.72
C ALA A 68 1.74 -4.18 -12.58
N ARG A 69 2.74 -5.03 -12.86
CA ARG A 69 2.60 -6.23 -13.69
C ARG A 69 3.51 -7.33 -13.15
N ARG A 70 2.98 -8.54 -13.07
CA ARG A 70 3.76 -9.76 -12.82
C ARG A 70 4.11 -10.41 -14.15
N GLU A 71 5.39 -10.71 -14.33
CA GLU A 71 5.91 -11.54 -15.41
C GLU A 71 6.28 -12.92 -14.87
N LEU A 72 5.73 -13.94 -15.52
CA LEU A 72 5.98 -15.35 -15.21
C LEU A 72 6.69 -16.01 -16.39
N PRO A 73 7.51 -17.03 -16.15
CA PRO A 73 8.00 -17.88 -17.23
C PRO A 73 6.82 -18.61 -17.89
N GLU A 74 6.94 -18.97 -19.17
CA GLU A 74 5.91 -19.75 -19.88
C GLU A 74 5.62 -21.08 -19.19
N ARG A 75 6.65 -21.70 -18.60
CA ARG A 75 6.57 -22.95 -17.85
C ARG A 75 7.54 -22.92 -16.67
N PHE A 76 7.09 -23.39 -15.52
CA PHE A 76 7.93 -23.57 -14.35
C PHE A 76 8.67 -24.92 -14.44
N SER A 77 10.01 -24.91 -14.32
CA SER A 77 10.82 -26.12 -14.19
C SER A 77 10.59 -26.75 -12.81
N ASN A 78 10.17 -28.01 -12.77
CA ASN A 78 9.82 -28.69 -11.53
C ASN A 78 11.07 -29.08 -10.75
N GLY A 79 11.17 -28.64 -9.49
CA GLY A 79 12.32 -28.92 -8.64
C GLY A 79 13.49 -27.95 -8.79
N ASP A 80 13.45 -27.01 -9.73
CA ASP A 80 14.44 -25.93 -9.90
C ASP A 80 13.87 -24.57 -9.46
N GLU A 81 14.76 -23.60 -9.25
CA GLU A 81 14.39 -22.20 -9.01
C GLU A 81 13.92 -21.54 -10.31
N ASN A 82 12.74 -20.91 -10.27
CA ASN A 82 12.16 -20.19 -11.39
C ASN A 82 12.00 -18.71 -11.05
N ASN A 83 12.58 -17.84 -11.88
CA ASN A 83 12.56 -16.41 -11.63
C ASN A 83 11.19 -15.80 -11.99
N VAL A 84 10.62 -15.05 -11.05
CA VAL A 84 9.41 -14.25 -11.22
C VAL A 84 9.79 -12.79 -11.07
N ARG A 85 9.25 -11.94 -11.94
CA ARG A 85 9.54 -10.50 -11.94
C ARG A 85 8.26 -9.70 -11.79
N VAL A 86 8.26 -8.74 -10.88
CA VAL A 86 7.17 -7.78 -10.70
C VAL A 86 7.68 -6.39 -11.09
N PHE A 87 7.04 -5.80 -12.09
CA PHE A 87 7.29 -4.45 -12.58
C PHE A 87 6.35 -3.49 -11.89
N ILE A 88 6.87 -2.40 -11.34
CA ILE A 88 6.09 -1.36 -10.69
C ILE A 88 6.59 -0.01 -11.18
N GLU A 89 5.65 0.86 -11.57
CA GLU A 89 5.93 2.18 -12.11
C GLU A 89 5.12 3.23 -11.35
N ASN A 90 5.83 4.19 -10.75
CA ASN A 90 5.22 5.35 -10.13
C ASN A 90 4.84 6.39 -11.18
N ARG A 91 3.54 6.60 -11.40
CA ARG A 91 3.01 7.67 -12.27
C ARG A 91 2.48 8.87 -11.49
N PHE A 92 2.68 8.91 -10.17
CA PHE A 92 2.46 10.12 -9.39
C PHE A 92 3.55 11.15 -9.68
N ALA A 93 3.21 12.43 -9.52
CA ALA A 93 4.15 13.55 -9.65
C ALA A 93 5.05 13.74 -8.40
N PHE A 94 4.97 12.83 -7.43
CA PHE A 94 5.71 12.86 -6.17
C PHE A 94 6.25 11.47 -5.83
N GLN A 95 7.22 11.42 -4.93
CA GLN A 95 7.75 10.16 -4.42
C GLN A 95 6.71 9.42 -3.60
N ILE A 96 6.55 8.13 -3.84
CA ILE A 96 5.64 7.26 -3.09
C ILE A 96 6.41 6.16 -2.37
N GLN A 97 5.84 5.67 -1.27
CA GLN A 97 6.20 4.38 -0.71
C GLN A 97 5.17 3.36 -1.15
N THR A 98 5.65 2.20 -1.60
CA THR A 98 4.79 1.10 -2.03
C THR A 98 5.07 -0.15 -1.24
N SER A 99 4.03 -0.91 -0.92
CA SER A 99 4.13 -2.27 -0.42
C SER A 99 3.43 -3.19 -1.40
N VAL A 100 4.19 -4.10 -2.01
CA VAL A 100 3.71 -4.98 -3.07
C VAL A 100 3.56 -6.38 -2.50
N LEU A 101 2.32 -6.88 -2.53
CA LEU A 101 1.96 -8.20 -2.04
C LEU A 101 1.51 -9.06 -3.22
N ASP A 102 2.27 -10.11 -3.48
CA ASP A 102 1.98 -11.05 -4.58
C ASP A 102 1.27 -12.29 -4.04
N GLU A 103 0.03 -12.53 -4.47
CA GLU A 103 -0.72 -13.73 -4.08
C GLU A 103 -0.20 -14.95 -4.85
N LEU A 104 0.62 -15.73 -4.15
CA LEU A 104 1.23 -16.94 -4.69
C LEU A 104 0.27 -18.15 -4.62
N PRO A 105 0.39 -19.10 -5.56
CA PRO A 105 -0.32 -20.38 -5.49
C PRO A 105 -0.06 -21.11 -4.17
N PHE A 106 -1.10 -21.71 -3.58
CA PHE A 106 -1.02 -22.37 -2.26
C PHE A 106 0.05 -23.48 -2.22
N GLN A 107 0.36 -24.09 -3.36
CA GLN A 107 1.37 -25.14 -3.51
C GLN A 107 2.76 -24.67 -3.07
N PHE A 108 3.07 -23.38 -3.16
CA PHE A 108 4.37 -22.85 -2.71
C PHE A 108 4.45 -22.69 -1.18
N GLN A 109 3.32 -22.64 -0.47
CA GLN A 109 3.25 -22.43 1.00
C GLN A 109 3.98 -21.17 1.53
N ILE A 110 4.28 -20.21 0.66
CA ILE A 110 4.92 -18.94 1.01
C ILE A 110 3.83 -17.94 1.43
N ARG A 111 3.96 -17.36 2.63
CA ARG A 111 3.01 -16.37 3.17
C ARG A 111 3.51 -14.93 3.05
N ASP A 112 4.82 -14.72 3.15
CA ASP A 112 5.42 -13.38 3.22
C ASP A 112 6.02 -12.97 1.87
N ALA A 113 5.18 -12.85 0.84
CA ALA A 113 5.57 -12.36 -0.49
C ALA A 113 5.33 -10.84 -0.62
N GLY A 114 5.78 -10.09 0.40
CA GLY A 114 5.64 -8.64 0.51
C GLY A 114 6.96 -7.92 0.23
N TYR A 115 6.93 -6.84 -0.55
CA TYR A 115 8.10 -6.06 -0.88
C TYR A 115 7.84 -4.56 -0.75
N ASP A 116 8.61 -3.90 0.10
CA ASP A 116 8.53 -2.46 0.29
C ASP A 116 9.52 -1.72 -0.61
N VAL A 117 9.00 -0.79 -1.41
CA VAL A 117 9.80 -0.05 -2.40
C VAL A 117 9.38 1.41 -2.42
N ALA A 118 10.36 2.30 -2.24
CA ALA A 118 10.18 3.73 -2.50
C ALA A 118 10.45 4.01 -3.98
N LEU A 119 9.55 4.76 -4.63
CA LEU A 119 9.63 5.09 -6.05
C LEU A 119 9.55 6.61 -6.22
N SER A 120 10.55 7.16 -6.91
CA SER A 120 10.58 8.56 -7.35
C SER A 120 9.54 8.81 -8.44
N PRO A 121 9.15 10.06 -8.73
CA PRO A 121 8.21 10.36 -9.81
C PRO A 121 8.68 9.78 -11.14
N GLY A 122 7.82 9.02 -11.84
CA GLY A 122 8.15 8.38 -13.11
C GLY A 122 9.10 7.18 -13.01
N GLU A 123 9.54 6.79 -11.80
CA GLU A 123 10.48 5.69 -11.62
C GLU A 123 9.79 4.34 -11.85
N THR A 124 10.46 3.48 -12.62
CA THR A 124 10.09 2.06 -12.78
C THR A 124 11.12 1.19 -12.09
N ARG A 125 10.67 0.27 -11.22
CA ARG A 125 11.52 -0.77 -10.63
C ARG A 125 10.99 -2.16 -10.94
N HIS A 126 11.91 -3.11 -10.94
CA HIS A 126 11.61 -4.53 -11.03
C HIS A 126 12.02 -5.22 -9.73
N ILE A 127 11.11 -6.00 -9.18
CA ILE A 127 11.35 -6.88 -8.03
C ILE A 127 11.48 -8.28 -8.58
N SER A 128 12.61 -8.93 -8.34
CA SER A 128 12.85 -10.31 -8.77
C SER A 128 12.89 -11.22 -7.56
N TYR A 129 12.19 -12.35 -7.65
CA TYR A 129 12.23 -13.39 -6.63
C TYR A 129 12.09 -14.75 -7.31
N SER A 130 12.57 -15.80 -6.64
CA SER A 130 12.54 -17.16 -7.19
C SER A 130 11.51 -18.02 -6.48
N LEU A 131 10.84 -18.87 -7.25
CA LEU A 131 9.91 -19.87 -6.75
C LEU A 131 10.36 -21.26 -7.20
N ARG A 132 10.31 -22.21 -6.27
CA ARG A 132 10.63 -23.62 -6.53
C ARG A 132 9.36 -24.47 -6.50
N PRO A 133 8.89 -24.97 -7.66
CA PRO A 133 7.74 -25.86 -7.74
C PRO A 133 8.03 -27.19 -7.04
N VAL A 134 7.11 -27.60 -6.15
CA VAL A 134 7.20 -28.88 -5.41
C VAL A 134 6.26 -29.96 -5.96
N ALA A 135 5.34 -29.58 -6.86
CA ALA A 135 4.38 -30.47 -7.48
C ALA A 135 4.22 -30.17 -8.98
N ARG A 136 3.83 -31.18 -9.77
CA ARG A 136 3.45 -30.96 -11.17
C ARG A 136 1.99 -30.52 -11.25
N GLY A 137 1.66 -29.67 -12.22
CA GLY A 137 0.30 -29.21 -12.48
C GLY A 137 0.26 -27.72 -12.82
N GLU A 138 -0.96 -27.19 -12.85
CA GLU A 138 -1.20 -25.76 -13.07
C GLU A 138 -1.03 -24.97 -11.77
N TYR A 139 -0.42 -23.79 -11.91
CA TYR A 139 -0.19 -22.84 -10.83
C TYR A 139 -1.06 -21.61 -11.05
N HIS A 140 -2.14 -21.48 -10.30
CA HIS A 140 -3.02 -20.32 -10.36
C HIS A 140 -2.53 -19.26 -9.39
N PHE A 141 -1.89 -18.23 -9.93
CA PHE A 141 -1.53 -17.08 -9.15
C PHE A 141 -2.76 -16.19 -8.90
N GLY A 142 -2.82 -15.59 -7.71
CA GLY A 142 -3.86 -14.64 -7.36
C GLY A 142 -3.55 -13.22 -7.85
N THR A 143 -4.11 -12.26 -7.11
CA THR A 143 -4.00 -10.83 -7.37
C THR A 143 -2.63 -10.28 -6.95
N LEU A 144 -2.11 -9.35 -7.76
CA LEU A 144 -0.96 -8.53 -7.37
C LEU A 144 -1.49 -7.26 -6.69
N ASN A 145 -1.38 -7.19 -5.38
CA ASN A 145 -1.84 -6.06 -4.59
C ASN A 145 -0.70 -5.05 -4.40
N VAL A 146 -0.97 -3.76 -4.66
CA VAL A 146 0.01 -2.68 -4.47
C VAL A 146 -0.60 -1.62 -3.58
N TYR A 147 -0.11 -1.54 -2.34
CA TYR A 147 -0.44 -0.47 -1.41
C TYR A 147 0.47 0.72 -1.68
N VAL A 148 -0.10 1.92 -1.67
CA VAL A 148 0.63 3.17 -1.94
C VAL A 148 0.42 4.12 -0.78
N SER A 149 1.51 4.70 -0.29
CA SER A 149 1.52 5.79 0.69
C SER A 149 2.18 7.02 0.07
N THR A 150 1.56 8.18 0.29
CA THR A 150 2.18 9.46 -0.06
C THR A 150 3.25 9.83 1.00
N PRO A 151 4.03 10.91 0.81
CA PRO A 151 5.02 11.34 1.79
C PRO A 151 4.42 12.08 3.00
N ILE A 152 3.09 12.27 3.04
CA ILE A 152 2.33 12.83 4.19
C ILE A 152 2.09 11.70 5.19
#